data_AF-A0A2E6W6K5-F1
#
_entry.id   AF-A0A2E6W6K5-F1
#
_cell.length_a   1.000
_cell.length_b   1.000
_cell.length_c   1.000
_cell.angle_alpha   90.00
_cell.angle_beta   90.00
_cell.angle_gamma   90.00
#
_symmetry.space_group_name_H-M   'P 1'
#
loop_
_entity.id
_entity.type
_entity.pdbx_description
1 polymer ?
#
loop_
_entity_poly.entity_id
_entity_poly.type
_entity_poly.pdbx_seq_one_letter_code
_entity_poly.pdbx_strand_id
1 'polypeptide(L)'
;MRFRELLTEAEQKLKHGSTRGHLGEFLLGGAIAAKFIKGTEDITPSDVASVLRSAGATQKLSAEFETVGADKVEFINVVTNKKNVADSMDTDALLSVMGDELEGSVKFANTFSEIKRLASSFVKNETVEKIVVKAAGEEDQKGTKADIFLYLRQEDGSLKIIRPISVKTGSNLVGQGSPRTFDGIQAMFADLGIQLAPIDNYEENTDQHVKSIMQQVVRDLNAYTQGTNDTGEQRLVQQLGNFLNKHVGLNDPKLVVVNIGKGDYTTQKINTLIRNLPNIDLESTSKEGGRPAVLVHEKGKPQNLLFQVRYTYQAPRFSSSLNRETPERHRMFVEVGPLFKQLATFNRTE
;
A
#
# COMPACT_ATOMS: atom_id res chain seq x y z
N MET A 1 -24.16 18.74 12.06
CA MET A 1 -23.45 17.58 12.63
C MET A 1 -23.88 16.33 11.87
N ARG A 2 -22.97 15.66 11.15
CA ARG A 2 -23.30 14.52 10.27
C ARG A 2 -22.45 13.30 10.65
N PHE A 3 -23.08 12.35 11.34
CA PHE A 3 -23.08 10.87 11.25
C PHE A 3 -22.01 10.07 10.45
N ARG A 4 -20.87 10.66 10.06
CA ARG A 4 -19.69 9.97 9.47
C ARG A 4 -18.55 9.77 10.48
N GLU A 5 -18.77 10.16 11.73
CA GLU A 5 -17.82 10.04 12.84
C GLU A 5 -18.16 8.89 13.80
N LEU A 6 -19.11 8.01 13.45
CA LEU A 6 -19.44 6.87 14.29
C LEU A 6 -19.26 5.56 13.50
N LEU A 7 -18.31 4.76 14.01
CA LEU A 7 -18.04 3.34 13.76
C LEU A 7 -16.90 2.99 12.79
N THR A 8 -15.73 3.53 13.05
CA THR A 8 -14.60 2.69 13.48
C THR A 8 -14.26 3.13 14.91
N GLU A 9 -13.72 2.28 15.77
CA GLU A 9 -13.12 2.74 17.03
C GLU A 9 -12.32 4.02 16.74
N ALA A 10 -12.50 5.08 17.53
CA ALA A 10 -11.78 6.32 17.31
C ALA A 10 -10.28 6.01 17.48
N GLU A 11 -9.61 5.65 16.39
CA GLU A 11 -8.19 5.32 16.38
C GLU A 11 -7.47 6.47 17.06
N GLN A 12 -6.82 6.16 18.17
CA GLN A 12 -6.10 7.18 18.93
C GLN A 12 -5.09 7.84 18.00
N LYS A 13 -5.10 9.18 18.01
CA LYS A 13 -4.16 9.96 17.19
C LYS A 13 -2.76 9.81 17.77
N LEU A 14 -1.77 9.70 16.88
CA LEU A 14 -0.37 9.80 17.27
C LEU A 14 -0.07 11.18 17.86
N LYS A 15 0.84 11.22 18.83
CA LYS A 15 1.12 12.39 19.69
C LYS A 15 1.52 13.62 18.87
N HIS A 16 2.36 13.44 17.85
CA HIS A 16 2.83 14.53 16.98
C HIS A 16 2.02 14.66 15.68
N GLY A 17 0.97 13.84 15.52
CA GLY A 17 -0.02 13.95 14.46
C GLY A 17 0.40 13.33 13.14
N SER A 18 1.31 12.36 13.17
CA SER A 18 1.62 11.50 12.03
C SER A 18 0.46 10.58 11.68
N THR A 19 0.54 9.92 10.51
CA THR A 19 -0.44 8.91 10.11
C THR A 19 0.05 7.51 10.46
N ARG A 20 -0.88 6.62 10.82
CA ARG A 20 -0.58 5.20 11.09
C ARG A 20 0.07 4.48 9.89
N GLY A 21 -0.20 4.94 8.67
CA GLY A 21 0.45 4.45 7.45
C GLY A 21 1.97 4.59 7.51
N HIS A 22 2.48 5.82 7.66
CA HIS A 22 3.92 6.06 7.71
C HIS A 22 4.59 5.35 8.89
N LEU A 23 3.96 5.38 10.07
CA LEU A 23 4.57 4.74 11.25
C LEU A 23 4.45 3.21 11.21
N GLY A 24 3.48 2.66 10.48
CA GLY A 24 3.40 1.22 10.23
C GLY A 24 4.62 0.69 9.47
N GLU A 25 5.22 1.50 8.59
CA GLU A 25 6.47 1.17 7.90
C GLU A 25 7.64 1.09 8.89
N PHE A 26 7.71 2.02 9.85
CA PHE A 26 8.70 2.01 10.92
C PHE A 26 8.56 0.76 11.80
N LEU A 27 7.32 0.43 12.21
CA LEU A 27 7.04 -0.78 13.02
C LEU A 27 7.40 -2.06 12.28
N LEU A 28 6.95 -2.22 11.03
CA LEU A 28 7.23 -3.44 10.26
C LEU A 28 8.71 -3.57 9.92
N GLY A 29 9.38 -2.48 9.57
CA GLY A 29 10.82 -2.46 9.34
C GLY A 29 11.59 -2.87 10.59
N GLY A 30 11.23 -2.32 11.76
CA GLY A 30 11.81 -2.71 13.04
C GLY A 30 11.54 -4.18 13.39
N ALA A 31 10.36 -4.71 13.10
CA ALA A 31 10.03 -6.11 13.31
C ALA A 31 10.86 -7.05 12.42
N ILE A 32 11.04 -6.70 11.14
CA ILE A 32 11.91 -7.46 10.25
C ILE A 32 13.35 -7.43 10.77
N ALA A 33 13.87 -6.25 11.14
CA ALA A 33 15.22 -6.13 11.72
C ALA A 33 15.38 -6.98 12.98
N ALA A 34 14.44 -6.91 13.92
CA ALA A 34 14.42 -7.76 15.12
C ALA A 34 14.46 -9.26 14.77
N LYS A 35 13.74 -9.69 13.72
CA LYS A 35 13.75 -11.09 13.29
C LYS A 35 15.12 -11.51 12.76
N PHE A 36 15.81 -10.64 12.02
CA PHE A 36 17.17 -10.93 11.57
C PHE A 36 18.19 -10.91 12.71
N ILE A 37 17.99 -10.09 13.74
CA ILE A 37 18.82 -10.08 14.96
C ILE A 37 18.70 -11.41 15.70
N LYS A 38 17.47 -11.91 15.90
CA LYS A 38 17.19 -13.19 16.57
C LYS A 38 17.39 -14.43 15.68
N GLY A 39 17.43 -14.26 14.37
CA GLY A 39 17.62 -15.35 13.41
C GLY A 39 16.45 -16.35 13.38
N THR A 40 16.68 -17.55 13.92
CA THR A 40 15.69 -18.64 13.89
C THR A 40 14.59 -18.50 14.93
N GLU A 41 14.87 -17.80 16.04
CA GLU A 41 13.92 -17.62 17.13
C GLU A 41 12.82 -16.62 16.79
N ASP A 42 11.65 -16.80 17.40
CA ASP A 42 10.56 -15.85 17.25
C ASP A 42 10.82 -14.59 18.08
N ILE A 43 10.45 -13.45 17.50
CA ILE A 43 10.52 -12.15 18.14
C ILE A 43 9.22 -11.84 18.89
N THR A 44 9.32 -10.95 19.86
CA THR A 44 8.21 -10.41 20.65
C THR A 44 8.07 -8.90 20.40
N PRO A 45 6.96 -8.28 20.85
CA PRO A 45 6.82 -6.83 20.84
C PRO A 45 7.98 -6.08 21.53
N SER A 46 8.59 -6.65 22.58
CA SER A 46 9.70 -6.01 23.29
C SER A 46 11.00 -6.00 22.48
N ASP A 47 11.23 -7.05 21.66
CA ASP A 47 12.38 -7.11 20.76
C ASP A 47 12.29 -5.98 19.73
N VAL A 48 11.11 -5.81 19.13
CA VAL A 48 10.85 -4.73 18.19
C VAL A 48 10.98 -3.37 18.86
N ALA A 49 10.41 -3.18 20.05
CA ALA A 49 10.55 -1.94 20.82
C ALA A 49 12.03 -1.57 21.06
N SER A 50 12.89 -2.56 21.32
CA SER A 50 14.32 -2.34 21.53
C SER A 50 15.03 -1.85 20.27
N VAL A 51 14.70 -2.42 19.11
CA VAL A 51 15.20 -1.96 17.80
C VAL A 51 14.75 -0.52 17.52
N LEU A 52 13.45 -0.25 17.68
CA LEU A 52 12.87 1.06 17.38
C LEU A 52 13.41 2.15 18.30
N ARG A 53 13.55 1.89 19.61
CA ARG A 53 14.15 2.84 20.56
C ARG A 53 15.60 3.16 20.21
N SER A 54 16.38 2.15 19.82
CA SER A 54 17.78 2.33 19.44
C SER A 54 17.90 3.22 18.19
N ALA A 55 17.06 2.99 17.19
CA ALA A 55 17.01 3.85 16.01
C ALA A 55 16.49 5.27 16.34
N GLY A 56 15.39 5.35 17.10
CA GLY A 56 14.72 6.59 17.53
C GLY A 56 15.60 7.49 18.42
N ALA A 57 16.59 6.93 19.10
CA ALA A 57 17.58 7.70 19.87
C ALA A 57 18.58 8.47 18.97
N THR A 58 18.60 8.22 17.66
CA THR A 58 19.54 8.85 16.73
C THR A 58 18.86 9.88 15.84
N GLN A 59 19.59 10.93 15.47
CA GLN A 59 19.08 11.94 14.53
C GLN A 59 18.79 11.38 13.12
N LYS A 60 19.46 10.29 12.75
CA LYS A 60 19.29 9.63 11.45
C LYS A 60 18.22 8.54 11.45
N LEU A 61 17.58 8.27 12.60
CA LEU A 61 16.62 7.19 12.79
C LEU A 61 17.15 5.84 12.31
N SER A 62 18.39 5.54 12.66
CA SER A 62 19.09 4.33 12.22
C SER A 62 19.90 3.72 13.37
N ALA A 63 19.99 2.40 13.41
CA ALA A 63 20.83 1.70 14.37
C ALA A 63 21.40 0.42 13.76
N GLU A 64 22.58 0.02 14.25
CA GLU A 64 23.24 -1.24 13.89
C GLU A 64 23.24 -2.16 15.11
N PHE A 65 23.03 -3.44 14.85
CA PHE A 65 22.88 -4.47 15.87
C PHE A 65 23.75 -5.67 15.51
N GLU A 66 24.42 -6.21 16.51
CA GLU A 66 25.02 -7.54 16.42
C GLU A 66 23.90 -8.59 16.41
N THR A 67 24.13 -9.68 15.68
CA THR A 67 23.20 -10.81 15.66
C THR A 67 23.65 -11.93 16.59
N VAL A 68 22.83 -12.98 16.73
CA VAL A 68 23.25 -14.23 17.40
C VAL A 68 24.40 -14.94 16.65
N GLY A 69 24.65 -14.56 15.38
CA GLY A 69 25.82 -14.98 14.59
C GLY A 69 26.96 -13.96 14.58
N ALA A 70 27.86 -14.06 13.60
CA ALA A 70 29.00 -13.14 13.43
C ALA A 70 28.68 -11.89 12.58
N ASP A 71 27.43 -11.74 12.15
CA ASP A 71 27.02 -10.70 11.21
C ASP A 71 26.23 -9.58 11.88
N LYS A 72 26.02 -8.51 11.11
CA LYS A 72 25.33 -7.29 11.55
C LYS A 72 24.01 -7.06 10.83
N VAL A 73 23.06 -6.50 11.55
CA VAL A 73 21.81 -5.97 11.00
C VAL A 73 21.79 -4.46 11.18
N GLU A 74 21.58 -3.72 10.10
CA GLU A 74 21.33 -2.29 10.14
C GLU A 74 19.87 -2.01 9.83
N PHE A 75 19.23 -1.26 10.72
CA PHE A 75 17.90 -0.74 10.51
C PHE A 75 17.98 0.75 10.22
N ILE A 76 17.30 1.20 9.17
CA ILE A 76 17.25 2.60 8.73
C ILE A 76 15.79 2.99 8.49
N ASN A 77 15.35 4.07 9.12
CA ASN A 77 14.06 4.68 8.84
C ASN A 77 14.26 6.03 8.14
N VAL A 78 13.95 6.10 6.85
CA VAL A 78 14.10 7.31 6.03
C VAL A 78 12.81 8.11 6.09
N VAL A 79 12.82 9.15 6.90
CA VAL A 79 11.68 10.04 7.15
C VAL A 79 12.15 11.48 7.06
N THR A 80 11.41 12.30 6.33
CA THR A 80 11.68 13.73 6.13
C THR A 80 10.65 14.61 6.83
N ASN A 81 9.42 14.11 7.01
CA ASN A 81 8.37 14.85 7.69
C ASN A 81 8.65 15.00 9.19
N LYS A 82 8.70 16.24 9.68
CA LYS A 82 9.01 16.56 11.09
C LYS A 82 8.09 15.85 12.10
N LYS A 83 6.82 15.63 11.78
CA LYS A 83 5.88 14.93 12.66
C LYS A 83 6.23 13.46 12.76
N ASN A 84 6.50 12.83 11.62
CA ASN A 84 6.87 11.42 11.53
C ASN A 84 8.22 11.17 12.24
N VAL A 85 9.18 12.10 12.12
CA VAL A 85 10.43 12.06 12.90
C VAL A 85 10.14 12.12 14.40
N ALA A 86 9.34 13.09 14.85
CA ALA A 86 9.01 13.26 16.26
C ALA A 86 8.28 12.04 16.84
N ASP A 87 7.29 11.49 16.14
CA ASP A 87 6.59 10.26 16.57
C ASP A 87 7.51 9.01 16.52
N SER A 88 8.50 8.96 15.63
CA SER A 88 9.49 7.86 15.62
C SER A 88 10.45 7.93 16.82
N MET A 89 10.88 9.14 17.18
CA MET A 89 11.76 9.38 18.34
C MET A 89 11.04 9.17 19.67
N ASP A 90 9.74 9.47 19.75
CA ASP A 90 8.89 9.17 20.92
C ASP A 90 8.30 7.75 20.81
N THR A 91 9.20 6.77 20.75
CA THR A 91 8.85 5.36 20.48
C THR A 91 7.82 4.82 21.49
N ASP A 92 7.92 5.15 22.77
CA ASP A 92 6.99 4.62 23.77
C ASP A 92 5.56 5.14 23.58
N ALA A 93 5.41 6.44 23.26
CA ALA A 93 4.11 7.00 22.92
C ALA A 93 3.55 6.35 21.65
N LEU A 94 4.38 6.16 20.63
CA LEU A 94 4.02 5.47 19.40
C LEU A 94 3.49 4.06 19.66
N LEU A 95 4.23 3.25 20.42
CA LEU A 95 3.87 1.86 20.69
C LEU A 95 2.59 1.74 21.52
N SER A 96 2.32 2.69 22.42
CA SER A 96 1.07 2.72 23.19
C SER A 96 -0.18 2.91 22.32
N VAL A 97 -0.04 3.56 21.17
CA VAL A 97 -1.14 3.92 20.25
C VAL A 97 -1.27 2.92 19.09
N MET A 98 -0.18 2.23 18.74
CA MET A 98 -0.09 1.31 17.60
C MET A 98 0.23 -0.13 18.02
N GLY A 99 -0.28 -0.57 19.17
CA GLY A 99 -0.08 -1.93 19.69
C GLY A 99 -0.55 -3.02 18.73
N ASP A 100 -1.74 -2.87 18.15
CA ASP A 100 -2.27 -3.84 17.16
C ASP A 100 -1.39 -3.96 15.91
N GLU A 101 -0.85 -2.85 15.41
CA GLU A 101 0.07 -2.87 14.28
C GLU A 101 1.43 -3.45 14.64
N LEU A 102 1.90 -3.21 15.86
CA LEU A 102 3.11 -3.83 16.39
C LEU A 102 2.95 -5.34 16.45
N GLU A 103 1.83 -5.83 17.00
CA GLU A 103 1.51 -7.26 17.06
C GLU A 103 1.41 -7.89 15.66
N GLY A 104 0.70 -7.25 14.74
CA GLY A 104 0.62 -7.72 13.35
C GLY A 104 1.99 -7.73 12.65
N SER A 105 2.84 -6.74 12.93
CA SER A 105 4.22 -6.69 12.41
C SER A 105 5.10 -7.82 12.96
N VAL A 106 5.00 -8.10 14.26
CA VAL A 106 5.67 -9.23 14.92
C VAL A 106 5.21 -10.55 14.30
N LYS A 107 3.90 -10.74 14.16
CA LYS A 107 3.33 -11.95 13.56
C LYS A 107 3.81 -12.14 12.11
N PHE A 108 3.84 -11.07 11.31
CA PHE A 108 4.41 -11.11 9.96
C PHE A 108 5.86 -11.57 9.97
N ALA A 109 6.72 -10.93 10.76
CA ALA A 109 8.14 -11.23 10.78
C ALA A 109 8.43 -12.68 11.22
N ASN A 110 7.64 -13.23 12.15
CA ASN A 110 7.79 -14.60 12.63
C ASN A 110 7.26 -15.67 11.65
N THR A 111 6.18 -15.39 10.94
CA THR A 111 5.44 -16.42 10.19
C THR A 111 5.57 -16.32 8.68
N PHE A 112 5.93 -15.16 8.13
CA PHE A 112 6.08 -15.02 6.69
C PHE A 112 7.29 -15.83 6.20
N SER A 113 7.02 -16.88 5.43
CA SER A 113 7.98 -17.94 5.10
C SER A 113 9.27 -17.43 4.46
N GLU A 114 9.19 -16.42 3.59
CA GLU A 114 10.38 -15.84 2.96
C GLU A 114 11.29 -15.12 3.97
N ILE A 115 10.72 -14.33 4.88
CA ILE A 115 11.49 -13.64 5.94
C ILE A 115 12.07 -14.64 6.93
N LYS A 116 11.26 -15.60 7.38
CA LYS A 116 11.72 -16.69 8.27
C LYS A 116 12.88 -17.46 7.66
N ARG A 117 12.76 -17.87 6.39
CA ARG A 117 13.81 -18.60 5.65
C ARG A 117 15.08 -17.78 5.51
N LEU A 118 14.96 -16.49 5.16
CA LEU A 118 16.10 -15.59 5.01
C LEU A 118 16.82 -15.37 6.34
N ALA A 119 16.10 -15.07 7.43
CA ALA A 119 16.68 -14.93 8.76
C ALA A 119 17.40 -16.21 9.21
N SER A 120 16.82 -17.39 8.93
CA SER A 120 17.45 -18.68 9.24
C SER A 120 18.70 -18.98 8.40
N SER A 121 18.73 -18.49 7.15
CA SER A 121 19.87 -18.69 6.24
C SER A 121 21.02 -17.75 6.59
N PHE A 122 20.70 -16.55 7.09
CA PHE A 122 21.68 -15.55 7.48
C PHE A 122 22.55 -16.02 8.65
N VAL A 123 21.95 -16.62 9.69
CA VAL A 123 22.69 -17.24 10.82
C VAL A 123 23.71 -18.29 10.38
N LYS A 124 23.56 -18.86 9.18
CA LYS A 124 24.37 -19.99 8.69
C LYS A 124 25.37 -19.60 7.59
N ASN A 125 25.47 -18.33 7.23
CA ASN A 125 26.20 -17.92 6.04
C ASN A 125 27.39 -17.01 6.36
N GLU A 126 28.62 -17.53 6.22
CA GLU A 126 29.88 -16.83 6.50
C GLU A 126 30.25 -15.77 5.44
N THR A 127 29.47 -15.61 4.36
CA THR A 127 29.79 -14.70 3.23
C THR A 127 28.95 -13.42 3.19
N VAL A 128 28.02 -13.23 4.12
CA VAL A 128 27.15 -12.05 4.13
C VAL A 128 27.56 -11.12 5.25
N GLU A 129 28.27 -10.03 4.91
CA GLU A 129 28.75 -9.09 5.92
C GLU A 129 27.63 -8.37 6.68
N LYS A 130 26.54 -8.01 5.98
CA LYS A 130 25.52 -7.12 6.56
C LYS A 130 24.15 -7.20 5.89
N ILE A 131 23.10 -7.36 6.71
CA ILE A 131 21.71 -7.15 6.30
C ILE A 131 21.33 -5.71 6.56
N VAL A 132 20.67 -5.07 5.59
CA VAL A 132 20.11 -3.72 5.77
C VAL A 132 18.60 -3.78 5.59
N VAL A 133 17.86 -3.42 6.63
CA VAL A 133 16.42 -3.22 6.59
C VAL A 133 16.14 -1.73 6.53
N LYS A 134 15.65 -1.25 5.38
CA LYS A 134 15.41 0.17 5.14
C LYS A 134 13.92 0.43 4.95
N ALA A 135 13.29 1.11 5.90
CA ALA A 135 11.95 1.68 5.73
C ALA A 135 12.10 3.05 5.06
N ALA A 136 11.55 3.24 3.87
CA ALA A 136 11.82 4.38 2.99
C ALA A 136 10.61 4.83 2.15
N GLY A 137 9.38 4.73 2.65
CA GLY A 137 8.18 5.20 1.95
C GLY A 137 8.16 6.72 1.63
N GLU A 138 9.05 7.51 2.24
CA GLU A 138 9.19 8.95 1.96
C GLU A 138 10.30 9.33 0.95
N GLU A 139 11.17 8.40 0.53
CA GLU A 139 12.37 8.73 -0.25
C GLU A 139 12.11 8.76 -1.78
N ASP A 140 11.32 7.82 -2.30
CA ASP A 140 11.00 7.73 -3.73
C ASP A 140 9.53 7.38 -3.98
N GLN A 141 8.68 8.41 -4.05
CA GLN A 141 7.23 8.24 -4.28
C GLN A 141 6.87 8.02 -5.76
N LYS A 142 7.82 8.12 -6.70
CA LYS A 142 7.56 8.05 -8.15
C LYS A 142 8.11 6.78 -8.80
N GLY A 143 9.26 6.30 -8.35
CA GLY A 143 9.95 5.14 -8.93
C GLY A 143 9.59 3.80 -8.31
N THR A 144 9.00 3.78 -7.10
CA THR A 144 8.67 2.55 -6.39
C THR A 144 7.39 2.65 -5.55
N LYS A 145 6.75 1.49 -5.32
CA LYS A 145 5.65 1.31 -4.34
C LYS A 145 6.10 0.60 -3.08
N ALA A 146 7.35 0.18 -3.03
CA ALA A 146 7.91 -0.45 -1.85
C ALA A 146 8.18 0.62 -0.80
N ASP A 147 7.68 0.34 0.40
CA ASP A 147 7.84 1.16 1.58
C ASP A 147 9.00 0.63 2.44
N ILE A 148 9.31 -0.68 2.34
CA ILE A 148 10.44 -1.32 3.01
C ILE A 148 11.26 -2.12 2.00
N PHE A 149 12.58 -2.04 2.15
CA PHE A 149 13.55 -2.80 1.39
C PHE A 149 14.44 -3.61 2.33
N LEU A 150 14.52 -4.90 2.06
CA LEU A 150 15.55 -5.77 2.61
C LEU A 150 16.71 -5.86 1.61
N TYR A 151 17.89 -5.43 2.02
CA TYR A 151 19.11 -5.53 1.23
C TYR A 151 20.11 -6.52 1.84
N LEU A 152 20.89 -7.16 0.97
CA LEU A 152 22.18 -7.74 1.33
C LEU A 152 23.28 -6.76 0.90
N ARG A 153 24.14 -6.38 1.83
CA ARG A 153 25.41 -5.74 1.49
C ARG A 153 26.36 -6.80 0.96
N GLN A 154 26.95 -6.55 -0.20
CA GLN A 154 27.99 -7.39 -0.78
C GLN A 154 29.37 -6.94 -0.28
N GLU A 155 30.40 -7.78 -0.45
CA GLU A 155 31.80 -7.47 -0.06
C GLU A 155 32.33 -6.17 -0.68
N ASP A 156 31.84 -5.79 -1.87
CA ASP A 156 32.19 -4.53 -2.55
C ASP A 156 31.47 -3.29 -2.00
N GLY A 157 30.64 -3.47 -0.96
CA GLY A 157 29.83 -2.43 -0.34
C GLY A 157 28.51 -2.13 -1.05
N SER A 158 28.22 -2.75 -2.20
CA SER A 158 26.97 -2.55 -2.93
C SER A 158 25.78 -3.19 -2.22
N LEU A 159 24.58 -2.63 -2.43
CA LEU A 159 23.34 -3.10 -1.83
C LEU A 159 22.49 -3.85 -2.88
N LYS A 160 22.26 -5.14 -2.65
CA LYS A 160 21.36 -5.95 -3.48
C LYS A 160 19.99 -6.07 -2.84
N ILE A 161 18.95 -5.59 -3.52
CA ILE A 161 17.55 -5.75 -3.07
C ILE A 161 17.17 -7.22 -3.09
N ILE A 162 16.75 -7.74 -1.94
CA ILE A 162 16.22 -9.10 -1.79
C ILE A 162 14.71 -9.10 -1.79
N ARG A 163 14.11 -8.18 -1.04
CA ARG A 163 12.66 -8.09 -0.92
C ARG A 163 12.19 -6.65 -0.81
N PRO A 164 11.47 -6.14 -1.82
CA PRO A 164 10.64 -4.96 -1.69
C PRO A 164 9.28 -5.33 -1.07
N ILE A 165 8.82 -4.53 -0.11
CA ILE A 165 7.56 -4.71 0.60
C ILE A 165 6.80 -3.38 0.57
N SER A 166 5.54 -3.39 0.15
CA SER A 166 4.62 -2.28 0.38
C SER A 166 3.79 -2.55 1.62
N VAL A 167 3.70 -1.58 2.51
CA VAL A 167 2.94 -1.66 3.76
C VAL A 167 1.63 -0.89 3.59
N LYS A 168 0.55 -1.47 4.10
CA LYS A 168 -0.77 -0.86 4.16
C LYS A 168 -1.33 -1.02 5.57
N THR A 169 -1.43 0.10 6.29
CA THR A 169 -2.03 0.17 7.62
C THR A 169 -3.38 0.86 7.51
N GLY A 170 -4.47 0.10 7.64
CA GLY A 170 -5.84 0.66 7.66
C GLY A 170 -6.31 1.34 6.36
N SER A 171 -5.61 1.16 5.23
CA SER A 171 -5.94 1.82 3.97
C SER A 171 -6.05 0.83 2.81
N ASN A 172 -7.12 0.97 2.02
CA ASN A 172 -7.32 0.25 0.78
C ASN A 172 -6.82 1.03 -0.45
N LEU A 173 -6.29 2.24 -0.24
CA LEU A 173 -5.82 3.10 -1.33
C LEU A 173 -4.52 2.53 -1.92
N VAL A 174 -4.52 2.31 -3.23
CA VAL A 174 -3.36 1.80 -3.98
C VAL A 174 -2.86 2.79 -5.03
N GLY A 175 -3.77 3.58 -5.61
CA GLY A 175 -3.45 4.55 -6.66
C GLY A 175 -4.15 5.89 -6.47
N GLN A 176 -3.57 6.93 -7.05
CA GLN A 176 -4.19 8.25 -7.13
C GLN A 176 -3.85 8.91 -8.47
N GLY A 177 -4.73 9.79 -8.94
CA GLY A 177 -4.50 10.57 -10.15
C GLY A 177 -5.30 11.87 -10.13
N SER A 178 -4.97 12.78 -11.05
CA SER A 178 -5.71 14.03 -11.23
C SER A 178 -6.49 13.97 -12.54
N PRO A 179 -7.83 14.10 -12.50
CA PRO A 179 -8.63 14.22 -13.71
C PRO A 179 -8.79 15.70 -14.09
N ARG A 180 -7.83 16.59 -13.77
CA ARG A 180 -7.98 18.02 -14.06
C ARG A 180 -7.90 18.32 -15.55
N THR A 181 -7.16 17.50 -16.30
CA THR A 181 -7.05 17.57 -17.76
C THR A 181 -7.60 16.30 -18.37
N PHE A 182 -8.01 16.38 -19.64
CA PHE A 182 -8.47 15.21 -20.38
C PHE A 182 -7.38 14.11 -20.43
N ASP A 183 -6.13 14.48 -20.69
CA ASP A 183 -5.00 13.54 -20.67
C ASP A 183 -4.84 12.83 -19.32
N GLY A 184 -5.08 13.54 -18.21
CA GLY A 184 -4.99 12.98 -16.86
C GLY A 184 -6.03 11.90 -16.60
N ILE A 185 -7.27 12.08 -17.08
CA ILE A 185 -8.32 11.06 -16.96
C ILE A 185 -8.14 9.94 -17.98
N GLN A 186 -7.72 10.24 -19.21
CA GLN A 186 -7.39 9.24 -20.22
C GLN A 186 -6.26 8.33 -19.74
N ALA A 187 -5.20 8.88 -19.15
CA ALA A 187 -4.08 8.09 -18.63
C ALA A 187 -4.50 7.13 -17.50
N MET A 188 -5.52 7.48 -16.70
CA MET A 188 -6.06 6.60 -15.65
C MET A 188 -6.77 5.38 -16.23
N PHE A 189 -7.59 5.56 -17.27
CA PHE A 189 -8.41 4.48 -17.82
C PHE A 189 -7.76 3.74 -19.00
N ALA A 190 -6.67 4.28 -19.55
CA ALA A 190 -5.92 3.64 -20.64
C ALA A 190 -5.41 2.23 -20.27
N ASP A 191 -4.93 2.04 -19.04
CA ASP A 191 -4.43 0.72 -18.59
C ASP A 191 -5.55 -0.32 -18.40
N LEU A 192 -6.82 0.11 -18.41
CA LEU A 192 -7.99 -0.77 -18.49
C LEU A 192 -8.38 -1.10 -19.95
N GLY A 193 -7.59 -0.66 -20.92
CA GLY A 193 -7.89 -0.80 -22.34
C GLY A 193 -9.06 0.08 -22.79
N ILE A 194 -9.39 1.14 -22.04
CA ILE A 194 -10.49 2.06 -22.35
C ILE A 194 -9.92 3.30 -23.02
N GLN A 195 -10.43 3.57 -24.22
CA GLN A 195 -10.12 4.79 -24.97
C GLN A 195 -11.28 5.76 -24.84
N LEU A 196 -11.02 6.91 -24.24
CA LEU A 196 -12.01 7.97 -24.08
C LEU A 196 -12.08 8.79 -25.36
N ALA A 197 -13.29 9.20 -25.74
CA ALA A 197 -13.45 10.19 -26.80
C ALA A 197 -12.99 11.56 -26.26
N PRO A 198 -12.17 12.33 -27.01
CA PRO A 198 -11.82 13.69 -26.64
C PRO A 198 -13.05 14.54 -26.34
N ILE A 199 -12.96 15.37 -25.30
CA ILE A 199 -14.01 16.30 -24.91
C ILE A 199 -13.46 17.72 -25.08
N ASP A 200 -14.06 18.48 -25.99
CA ASP A 200 -13.72 19.88 -26.17
C ASP A 200 -14.01 20.67 -24.88
N ASN A 201 -13.11 21.59 -24.53
CA ASN A 201 -13.22 22.42 -23.33
C ASN A 201 -13.41 21.61 -22.04
N TYR A 202 -12.74 20.45 -21.94
CA TYR A 202 -12.85 19.53 -20.81
C TYR A 202 -12.70 20.23 -19.44
N GLU A 203 -11.72 21.14 -19.35
CA GLU A 203 -11.34 21.87 -18.15
C GLU A 203 -12.39 22.88 -17.68
N GLU A 204 -13.30 23.33 -18.54
CA GLU A 204 -14.35 24.30 -18.17
C GLU A 204 -15.43 23.68 -17.27
N ASN A 205 -15.61 22.36 -17.34
CA ASN A 205 -16.63 21.64 -16.59
C ASN A 205 -16.17 20.24 -16.17
N THR A 206 -14.95 20.18 -15.62
CA THR A 206 -14.28 18.93 -15.25
C THR A 206 -15.17 18.01 -14.41
N ASP A 207 -15.91 18.55 -13.43
CA ASP A 207 -16.76 17.73 -12.56
C ASP A 207 -17.84 16.94 -13.31
N GLN A 208 -18.53 17.59 -14.26
CA GLN A 208 -19.56 16.92 -15.05
C GLN A 208 -18.95 15.95 -16.07
N HIS A 209 -17.85 16.35 -16.72
CA HIS A 209 -17.16 15.49 -17.68
C HIS A 209 -16.61 14.22 -17.03
N VAL A 210 -16.00 14.31 -15.83
CA VAL A 210 -15.53 13.14 -15.08
C VAL A 210 -16.69 12.19 -14.78
N LYS A 211 -17.85 12.69 -14.34
CA LYS A 211 -19.02 11.86 -14.04
C LYS A 211 -19.54 11.14 -15.29
N SER A 212 -19.60 11.83 -16.42
CA SER A 212 -20.00 11.25 -17.71
C SER A 212 -19.01 10.16 -18.17
N ILE A 213 -17.71 10.45 -18.07
CA ILE A 213 -16.64 9.48 -18.38
C ILE A 213 -16.77 8.23 -17.48
N MET A 214 -17.05 8.38 -16.19
CA MET A 214 -17.24 7.22 -15.31
C MET A 214 -18.40 6.32 -15.76
N GLN A 215 -19.49 6.90 -16.27
CA GLN A 215 -20.59 6.11 -16.84
C GLN A 215 -20.19 5.43 -18.15
N GLN A 216 -19.38 6.09 -18.99
CA GLN A 216 -18.80 5.47 -20.19
C GLN A 216 -17.92 4.28 -19.81
N VAL A 217 -16.99 4.46 -18.86
CA VAL A 217 -16.08 3.41 -18.40
C VAL A 217 -16.85 2.18 -17.91
N VAL A 218 -17.94 2.36 -17.16
CA VAL A 218 -18.79 1.23 -16.73
C VAL A 218 -19.37 0.47 -17.92
N ARG A 219 -19.90 1.18 -18.93
CA ARG A 219 -20.44 0.56 -20.15
C ARG A 219 -19.36 -0.19 -20.91
N ASP A 220 -18.20 0.42 -21.09
CA ASP A 220 -17.08 -0.13 -21.86
C ASP A 220 -16.49 -1.37 -21.17
N LEU A 221 -16.38 -1.37 -19.83
CA LEU A 221 -15.97 -2.55 -19.06
C LEU A 221 -16.98 -3.69 -19.19
N ASN A 222 -18.27 -3.41 -19.06
CA ASN A 222 -19.31 -4.44 -19.18
C ASN A 222 -19.44 -4.96 -20.62
N ALA A 223 -19.02 -4.21 -21.64
CA ALA A 223 -19.02 -4.68 -23.03
C ALA A 223 -18.05 -5.86 -23.24
N TYR A 224 -16.99 -5.98 -22.44
CA TYR A 224 -16.07 -7.13 -22.51
C TYR A 224 -16.70 -8.46 -22.06
N THR A 225 -17.73 -8.41 -21.22
CA THR A 225 -18.41 -9.59 -20.65
C THR A 225 -19.80 -9.85 -21.25
N GLN A 226 -20.11 -9.20 -22.38
CA GLN A 226 -21.37 -9.44 -23.09
C GLN A 226 -21.34 -10.74 -23.90
N GLY A 227 -22.26 -11.66 -23.58
CA GLY A 227 -22.40 -12.95 -24.26
C GLY A 227 -21.32 -13.95 -23.89
N THR A 228 -21.21 -15.05 -24.65
CA THR A 228 -20.16 -16.05 -24.48
C THR A 228 -18.96 -15.65 -25.33
N ASN A 229 -18.12 -14.74 -24.82
CA ASN A 229 -16.97 -14.22 -25.55
C ASN A 229 -15.67 -14.43 -24.77
N ASP A 230 -15.19 -15.68 -24.77
CA ASP A 230 -13.95 -16.09 -24.09
C ASP A 230 -12.76 -15.18 -24.42
N THR A 231 -12.70 -14.63 -25.65
CA THR A 231 -11.63 -13.70 -26.06
C THR A 231 -11.79 -12.32 -25.42
N GLY A 232 -13.02 -11.82 -25.31
CA GLY A 232 -13.34 -10.57 -24.62
C GLY A 232 -13.10 -10.65 -23.12
N GLU A 233 -13.49 -11.75 -22.50
CA GLU A 233 -13.29 -12.00 -21.07
C GLU A 233 -11.80 -12.16 -20.72
N GLN A 234 -11.04 -12.92 -21.52
CA GLN A 234 -9.58 -13.01 -21.35
C GLN A 234 -8.91 -11.66 -21.48
N ARG A 235 -9.34 -10.83 -22.44
CA ARG A 235 -8.84 -9.46 -22.60
C ARG A 235 -9.16 -8.61 -21.37
N LEU A 236 -10.38 -8.68 -20.83
CA LEU A 236 -10.74 -7.96 -19.60
C LEU A 236 -9.85 -8.38 -18.44
N VAL A 237 -9.70 -9.68 -18.20
CA VAL A 237 -8.81 -10.21 -17.13
C VAL A 237 -7.39 -9.66 -17.28
N GLN A 238 -6.85 -9.64 -18.49
CA GLN A 238 -5.52 -9.09 -18.76
C GLN A 238 -5.44 -7.59 -18.46
N GLN A 239 -6.42 -6.79 -18.91
CA GLN A 239 -6.45 -5.35 -18.67
C GLN A 239 -6.61 -5.01 -17.17
N LEU A 240 -7.50 -5.71 -16.46
CA LEU A 240 -7.66 -5.57 -15.01
C LEU A 240 -6.37 -5.95 -14.26
N GLY A 241 -5.72 -7.03 -14.70
CA GLY A 241 -4.42 -7.46 -14.19
C GLY A 241 -3.35 -6.37 -14.37
N ASN A 242 -3.24 -5.80 -15.57
CA ASN A 242 -2.28 -4.73 -15.88
C ASN A 242 -2.53 -3.46 -15.07
N PHE A 243 -3.79 -3.01 -15.04
CA PHE A 243 -4.22 -1.84 -14.27
C PHE A 243 -3.84 -1.98 -12.79
N LEU A 244 -4.17 -3.12 -12.17
CA LEU A 244 -3.85 -3.37 -10.77
C LEU A 244 -2.34 -3.59 -10.56
N ASN A 245 -1.62 -4.23 -11.49
CA ASN A 245 -0.16 -4.39 -11.39
C ASN A 245 0.56 -3.04 -11.35
N LYS A 246 0.13 -2.09 -12.17
CA LYS A 246 0.65 -0.73 -12.19
C LYS A 246 0.27 0.04 -10.92
N HIS A 247 -1.00 0.05 -10.55
CA HIS A 247 -1.45 0.87 -9.43
C HIS A 247 -1.01 0.33 -8.07
N VAL A 248 -0.98 -0.99 -7.88
CA VAL A 248 -0.57 -1.62 -6.63
C VAL A 248 0.95 -1.69 -6.51
N GLY A 249 1.66 -2.03 -7.59
CA GLY A 249 3.08 -2.35 -7.51
C GLY A 249 4.00 -1.71 -8.54
N LEU A 250 3.51 -0.78 -9.38
CA LEU A 250 4.28 -0.20 -10.49
C LEU A 250 4.96 -1.26 -11.38
N ASN A 251 4.27 -2.39 -11.57
CA ASN A 251 4.76 -3.54 -12.32
C ASN A 251 6.00 -4.24 -11.74
N ASP A 252 6.33 -4.03 -10.46
CA ASP A 252 7.37 -4.80 -9.78
C ASP A 252 6.86 -6.21 -9.43
N PRO A 253 7.34 -7.27 -10.10
CA PRO A 253 6.87 -8.64 -9.84
C PRO A 253 7.36 -9.20 -8.49
N LYS A 254 8.35 -8.55 -7.85
CA LYS A 254 8.89 -8.95 -6.55
C LYS A 254 8.16 -8.30 -5.38
N LEU A 255 7.37 -7.25 -5.63
CA LEU A 255 6.67 -6.53 -4.58
C LEU A 255 5.66 -7.43 -3.86
N VAL A 256 5.73 -7.42 -2.53
CA VAL A 256 4.71 -8.01 -1.66
C VAL A 256 3.97 -6.88 -1.00
N VAL A 257 2.63 -6.90 -1.08
CA VAL A 257 1.80 -6.00 -0.28
C VAL A 257 1.49 -6.67 1.04
N VAL A 258 1.76 -5.99 2.14
CA VAL A 258 1.48 -6.44 3.50
C VAL A 258 0.44 -5.49 4.08
N ASN A 259 -0.75 -6.02 4.36
CA ASN A 259 -1.75 -5.29 5.13
C ASN A 259 -1.60 -5.65 6.59
N ILE A 260 -1.48 -4.66 7.47
CA ILE A 260 -1.35 -4.82 8.92
C ILE A 260 -2.53 -4.14 9.61
N GLY A 261 -3.09 -4.81 10.61
CA GLY A 261 -4.10 -4.24 11.51
C GLY A 261 -4.77 -5.29 12.38
N LYS A 262 -5.32 -4.85 13.52
CA LYS A 262 -6.04 -5.71 14.49
C LYS A 262 -5.21 -6.89 14.99
N GLY A 263 -3.92 -6.68 15.27
CA GLY A 263 -3.01 -7.74 15.74
C GLY A 263 -2.62 -8.77 14.68
N ASP A 264 -3.03 -8.58 13.41
CA ASP A 264 -2.79 -9.55 12.34
C ASP A 264 -2.23 -8.91 11.07
N TYR A 265 -1.89 -9.76 10.10
CA TYR A 265 -1.45 -9.35 8.79
C TYR A 265 -2.04 -10.24 7.68
N THR A 266 -2.07 -9.70 6.46
CA THR A 266 -2.26 -10.50 5.25
C THR A 266 -1.26 -10.09 4.18
N THR A 267 -0.88 -11.02 3.31
CA THR A 267 0.08 -10.78 2.24
C THR A 267 -0.55 -11.01 0.88
N GLN A 268 -0.39 -10.04 -0.02
CA GLN A 268 -0.93 -10.08 -1.37
C GLN A 268 0.16 -9.97 -2.44
N LYS A 269 -0.04 -10.70 -3.55
CA LYS A 269 0.77 -10.61 -4.78
C LYS A 269 -0.16 -10.47 -5.99
N ILE A 270 0.18 -9.58 -6.91
CA ILE A 270 -0.59 -9.38 -8.15
C ILE A 270 -0.58 -10.63 -9.03
N ASN A 271 0.53 -11.36 -9.11
CA ASN A 271 0.57 -12.62 -9.85
C ASN A 271 -0.37 -13.69 -9.27
N THR A 272 -0.65 -13.66 -7.97
CA THR A 272 -1.66 -14.54 -7.36
C THR A 272 -3.07 -14.10 -7.76
N LEU A 273 -3.35 -12.80 -7.72
CA LEU A 273 -4.61 -12.24 -8.22
C LEU A 273 -4.87 -12.65 -9.68
N ILE A 274 -3.92 -12.40 -10.58
CA ILE A 274 -4.08 -12.67 -12.03
C ILE A 274 -4.37 -14.14 -12.29
N ARG A 275 -3.76 -15.07 -11.54
CA ARG A 275 -4.04 -16.51 -11.65
C ARG A 275 -5.44 -16.89 -11.20
N ASN A 276 -5.99 -16.18 -10.22
CA ASN A 276 -7.28 -16.49 -9.62
C ASN A 276 -8.45 -15.75 -10.29
N LEU A 277 -8.18 -14.63 -10.96
CA LEU A 277 -9.20 -13.76 -11.57
C LEU A 277 -10.06 -14.45 -12.65
N PRO A 278 -9.55 -15.35 -13.51
CA PRO A 278 -10.36 -16.06 -14.51
C PRO A 278 -11.52 -16.88 -13.95
N ASN A 279 -11.50 -17.20 -12.65
CA ASN A 279 -12.52 -18.03 -12.01
C ASN A 279 -13.70 -17.21 -11.45
N ILE A 280 -13.75 -15.90 -11.73
CA ILE A 280 -14.73 -14.99 -11.16
C ILE A 280 -15.46 -14.26 -12.28
N ASP A 281 -16.79 -14.32 -12.27
CA ASP A 281 -17.65 -13.50 -13.14
C ASP A 281 -17.69 -12.07 -12.59
N LEU A 282 -17.23 -11.12 -13.38
CA LEU A 282 -17.06 -9.72 -12.99
C LEU A 282 -18.13 -8.83 -13.64
N GLU A 283 -18.55 -7.83 -12.88
CA GLU A 283 -19.46 -6.79 -13.32
C GLU A 283 -18.93 -5.43 -12.88
N SER A 284 -19.21 -4.40 -13.69
CA SER A 284 -18.94 -3.02 -13.36
C SER A 284 -20.23 -2.25 -13.12
N THR A 285 -20.25 -1.43 -12.07
CA THR A 285 -21.39 -0.56 -11.74
C THR A 285 -20.93 0.86 -11.42
N SER A 286 -21.83 1.84 -11.57
CA SER A 286 -21.61 3.21 -11.14
C SER A 286 -22.21 3.43 -9.76
N LYS A 287 -21.49 4.21 -8.93
CA LYS A 287 -22.06 4.80 -7.72
C LYS A 287 -22.23 6.28 -7.97
N GLU A 288 -23.47 6.75 -8.03
CA GLU A 288 -23.75 8.17 -8.28
C GLU A 288 -23.95 8.96 -6.97
N GLY A 289 -24.42 8.29 -5.92
CA GLY A 289 -24.64 8.89 -4.61
C GLY A 289 -23.35 9.21 -3.84
N GLY A 290 -23.24 10.45 -3.37
CA GLY A 290 -22.12 10.91 -2.54
C GLY A 290 -20.86 11.20 -3.35
N ARG A 291 -19.89 10.28 -3.35
CA ARG A 291 -18.64 10.40 -4.13
C ARG A 291 -18.76 9.47 -5.34
N PRO A 292 -18.83 10.01 -6.57
CA PRO A 292 -18.91 9.19 -7.78
C PRO A 292 -17.80 8.16 -7.86
N ALA A 293 -18.13 6.95 -8.29
CA ALA A 293 -17.13 5.90 -8.49
C ALA A 293 -17.53 4.92 -9.58
N VAL A 294 -16.52 4.36 -10.25
CA VAL A 294 -16.59 3.10 -11.01
C VAL A 294 -16.25 1.97 -10.04
N LEU A 295 -17.11 0.96 -9.96
CA LEU A 295 -16.94 -0.20 -9.09
C LEU A 295 -16.76 -1.42 -9.98
N VAL A 296 -15.72 -2.20 -9.76
CA VAL A 296 -15.53 -3.52 -10.40
C VAL A 296 -15.62 -4.58 -9.30
N HIS A 297 -16.57 -5.50 -9.42
CA HIS A 297 -16.92 -6.46 -8.37
C HIS A 297 -17.36 -7.80 -8.95
N GLU A 298 -17.48 -8.81 -8.07
CA GLU A 298 -18.15 -10.06 -8.43
C GLU A 298 -19.61 -9.80 -8.81
N LYS A 299 -20.05 -10.37 -9.93
CA LYS A 299 -21.39 -10.18 -10.47
C LYS A 299 -22.47 -10.54 -9.46
N GLY A 300 -23.47 -9.66 -9.35
CA GLY A 300 -24.54 -9.80 -8.35
C GLY A 300 -24.11 -9.54 -6.89
N LYS A 301 -22.83 -9.24 -6.62
CA LYS A 301 -22.30 -8.95 -5.28
C LYS A 301 -21.53 -7.61 -5.27
N PRO A 302 -22.22 -6.46 -5.36
CA PRO A 302 -21.59 -5.13 -5.48
C PRO A 302 -20.69 -4.72 -4.29
N GLN A 303 -20.83 -5.37 -3.14
CA GLN A 303 -19.94 -5.15 -1.98
C GLN A 303 -18.66 -5.99 -2.04
N ASN A 304 -18.63 -7.06 -2.84
CA ASN A 304 -17.44 -7.89 -3.03
C ASN A 304 -16.54 -7.29 -4.12
N LEU A 305 -15.99 -6.11 -3.81
CA LEU A 305 -15.22 -5.30 -4.75
C LEU A 305 -13.86 -5.90 -5.06
N LEU A 306 -13.51 -5.97 -6.34
CA LEU A 306 -12.12 -6.10 -6.78
C LEU A 306 -11.42 -4.76 -6.54
N PHE A 307 -11.90 -3.70 -7.16
CA PHE A 307 -11.48 -2.33 -6.90
C PHE A 307 -12.57 -1.32 -7.22
N GLN A 308 -12.36 -0.08 -6.80
CA GLN A 308 -13.11 1.07 -7.27
C GLN A 308 -12.19 2.22 -7.69
N VAL A 309 -12.61 2.99 -8.69
CA VAL A 309 -12.02 4.28 -9.05
C VAL A 309 -12.97 5.37 -8.59
N ARG A 310 -12.63 6.03 -7.49
CA ARG A 310 -13.47 7.02 -6.81
C ARG A 310 -13.00 8.43 -7.12
N TYR A 311 -13.93 9.27 -7.56
CA TYR A 311 -13.69 10.69 -7.80
C TYR A 311 -14.10 11.54 -6.59
N THR A 312 -13.32 12.60 -6.35
CA THR A 312 -13.64 13.63 -5.37
C THR A 312 -13.40 15.01 -5.95
N TYR A 313 -14.37 15.87 -5.70
CA TYR A 313 -14.30 17.30 -5.94
C TYR A 313 -14.23 18.03 -4.60
N GLN A 314 -13.41 19.07 -4.55
CA GLN A 314 -13.38 20.03 -3.47
C GLN A 314 -13.39 21.42 -4.07
N ALA A 315 -14.44 22.18 -3.80
CA ALA A 315 -14.57 23.56 -4.23
C ALA A 315 -13.43 24.44 -3.65
N PRO A 316 -13.13 25.59 -4.28
CA PRO A 316 -12.19 26.56 -3.74
C PRO A 316 -12.58 26.93 -2.31
N ARG A 317 -11.59 27.10 -1.44
CA ARG A 317 -11.83 27.49 -0.05
C ARG A 317 -10.63 28.22 0.55
N PHE A 318 -10.91 29.05 1.55
CA PHE A 318 -9.85 29.58 2.41
C PHE A 318 -9.26 28.49 3.30
N SER A 319 -7.93 28.45 3.39
CA SER A 319 -7.20 27.53 4.27
C SER A 319 -6.55 28.31 5.40
N SER A 320 -7.13 28.26 6.60
CA SER A 320 -6.61 28.97 7.78
C SER A 320 -5.16 28.61 8.11
N SER A 321 -4.75 27.36 7.88
CA SER A 321 -3.37 26.91 8.11
C SER A 321 -2.35 27.46 7.11
N LEU A 322 -2.80 27.86 5.91
CA LEU A 322 -1.95 28.42 4.86
C LEU A 322 -2.16 29.93 4.69
N ASN A 323 -3.10 30.50 5.45
CA ASN A 323 -3.56 31.87 5.36
C ASN A 323 -3.79 32.37 3.91
N ARG A 324 -4.38 31.52 3.07
CA ARG A 324 -4.67 31.82 1.67
C ARG A 324 -5.85 31.03 1.13
N GLU A 325 -6.42 31.52 0.05
CA GLU A 325 -7.35 30.72 -0.76
C GLU A 325 -6.62 29.55 -1.41
N THR A 326 -7.30 28.41 -1.42
CA THR A 326 -6.86 27.20 -2.11
C THR A 326 -7.79 26.97 -3.29
N PRO A 327 -7.24 26.70 -4.49
CA PRO A 327 -8.05 26.46 -5.67
C PRO A 327 -8.86 25.18 -5.50
N GLU A 328 -9.84 24.99 -6.37
CA GLU A 328 -10.56 23.73 -6.46
C GLU A 328 -9.62 22.55 -6.69
N ARG A 329 -10.02 21.38 -6.22
CA ARG A 329 -9.24 20.14 -6.33
C ARG A 329 -10.09 19.00 -6.85
N HIS A 330 -9.62 18.42 -7.94
CA HIS A 330 -10.14 17.19 -8.52
C HIS A 330 -9.15 16.06 -8.25
N ARG A 331 -9.62 14.96 -7.67
CA ARG A 331 -8.80 13.78 -7.38
C ARG A 331 -9.54 12.50 -7.70
N MET A 332 -8.83 11.55 -8.29
CA MET A 332 -9.25 10.16 -8.42
C MET A 332 -8.41 9.29 -7.50
N PHE A 333 -9.05 8.28 -6.93
CA PHE A 333 -8.46 7.31 -6.02
C PHE A 333 -8.78 5.91 -6.52
N VAL A 334 -7.77 5.06 -6.60
CA VAL A 334 -7.92 3.63 -6.88
C VAL A 334 -7.84 2.90 -5.55
N GLU A 335 -8.92 2.23 -5.18
CA GLU A 335 -9.05 1.54 -3.89
C GLU A 335 -9.40 0.08 -4.13
N VAL A 336 -8.65 -0.85 -3.52
CA VAL A 336 -8.91 -2.30 -3.62
C VAL A 336 -9.96 -2.75 -2.61
N GLY A 337 -10.70 -3.81 -2.93
CA GLY A 337 -11.79 -4.31 -2.09
C GLY A 337 -11.58 -5.72 -1.52
N PRO A 338 -12.63 -6.30 -0.91
CA PRO A 338 -12.59 -7.64 -0.33
C PRO A 338 -12.22 -8.74 -1.34
N LEU A 339 -12.74 -8.68 -2.57
CA LEU A 339 -12.44 -9.66 -3.61
C LEU A 339 -10.96 -9.61 -4.00
N PHE A 340 -10.37 -8.42 -4.13
CA PHE A 340 -8.93 -8.31 -4.34
C PHE A 340 -8.15 -9.00 -3.23
N LYS A 341 -8.51 -8.74 -1.96
CA LYS A 341 -7.83 -9.39 -0.82
C LYS A 341 -8.00 -10.90 -0.88
N GLN A 342 -9.17 -11.41 -1.20
CA GLN A 342 -9.42 -12.84 -1.37
C GLN A 342 -8.53 -13.46 -2.45
N LEU A 343 -8.51 -12.86 -3.65
CA LEU A 343 -7.84 -13.43 -4.81
C LEU A 343 -6.32 -13.22 -4.82
N ALA A 344 -5.84 -12.11 -4.24
CA ALA A 344 -4.42 -11.78 -4.24
C ALA A 344 -3.66 -12.39 -3.06
N THR A 345 -4.36 -12.82 -2.00
CA THR A 345 -3.74 -13.40 -0.81
C THR A 345 -3.16 -14.77 -1.12
N PHE A 346 -1.90 -14.99 -0.74
CA PHE A 346 -1.20 -16.27 -0.97
C PHE A 346 -0.77 -16.98 0.32
N ASN A 347 -0.82 -16.28 1.46
CA ASN A 347 -0.72 -16.89 2.78
C ASN A 347 -1.94 -16.43 3.58
N ARG A 348 -2.93 -17.30 3.75
CA ARG A 348 -3.91 -17.17 4.84
C ARG A 348 -3.31 -17.89 6.03
N THR A 349 -3.10 -17.19 7.14
CA THR A 349 -3.14 -17.87 8.44
C THR A 349 -4.57 -18.37 8.58
N GLU A 350 -4.75 -19.70 8.54
CA GLU A 350 -6.00 -20.34 8.94
C GLU A 350 -6.34 -20.00 10.39
#